data_AF-A0A536D1C8-F1
#
_entry.id   AF-A0A536D1C8-F1
#
_cell.length_a   1.000
_cell.length_b   1.000
_cell.length_c   1.000
_cell.angle_alpha   90.00
_cell.angle_beta   90.00
_cell.angle_gamma   90.00
#
_symmetry.space_group_name_H-M   'P 1'
#
loop_
_entity.id
_entity.type
_entity.pdbx_description
1 polymer ?
#
loop_
_entity_poly.entity_id
_entity_poly.type
_entity_poly.pdbx_seq_one_letter_code
_entity_poly.pdbx_strand_id
1 'polypeptide(L)'
;MQTDNRFSPDVVALLDQTDEVRIEPPSADGQPMQPVIIWVVVLDGRDVYVRSYRGVKSRWYQQLLKQPQHRGRLHVDQRAIPSAQSTT
;
A
#
# COMPACT_ATOMS: atom_id res chain seq x y z
N MET A 1 25.63 6.98 2.56
CA MET A 1 24.59 7.73 1.84
C MET A 1 23.25 7.35 2.46
N GLN A 2 22.64 8.25 3.24
CA GLN A 2 21.42 7.96 3.98
C GLN A 2 20.23 8.28 3.07
N THR A 3 19.57 7.25 2.54
CA THR A 3 18.32 7.42 1.79
C THR A 3 17.27 7.97 2.74
N ASP A 4 16.79 9.19 2.48
CA ASP A 4 15.59 9.68 3.14
C ASP A 4 14.44 8.70 2.82
N ASN A 5 13.89 8.11 3.87
CA ASN A 5 12.91 7.03 3.77
C ASN A 5 11.49 7.54 3.95
N ARG A 6 11.30 8.87 3.90
CA ARG A 6 10.02 9.54 4.08
C ARG A 6 9.39 9.90 2.75
N PHE A 7 8.06 9.85 2.72
CA PHE A 7 7.28 10.43 1.63
C PHE A 7 7.33 11.95 1.70
N SER A 8 7.15 12.59 0.55
CA SER A 8 7.00 14.04 0.49
C SER A 8 5.67 14.48 1.09
N PRO A 9 5.54 15.72 1.58
CA PRO A 9 4.33 16.19 2.25
C PRO A 9 3.05 16.09 1.40
N ASP A 10 3.16 16.33 0.10
CA ASP A 10 2.09 16.18 -0.88
C ASP A 10 1.63 14.71 -1.01
N VAL A 11 2.56 13.76 -1.00
CA VAL A 11 2.23 12.33 -1.00
C VAL A 11 1.59 11.92 0.32
N VAL A 12 2.07 12.43 1.45
CA VAL A 12 1.43 12.15 2.75
C VAL A 12 0.00 12.70 2.79
N ALA A 13 -0.22 13.93 2.31
CA ALA A 13 -1.56 14.52 2.26
C ALA A 13 -2.50 13.74 1.34
N LEU A 14 -2.01 13.22 0.21
CA LEU A 14 -2.79 12.34 -0.67
C LEU A 14 -3.16 11.02 0.01
N LEU A 15 -2.21 10.40 0.70
CA LEU A 15 -2.41 9.15 1.43
C LEU A 15 -3.36 9.30 2.62
N ASP A 16 -3.32 10.45 3.30
CA ASP A 16 -4.23 10.78 4.42
C ASP A 16 -5.69 10.91 3.97
N GLN A 17 -5.91 11.26 2.70
CA GLN A 17 -7.24 11.34 2.07
C GLN A 17 -7.68 10.02 1.42
N THR A 18 -6.87 8.95 1.52
CA THR A 18 -7.11 7.68 0.84
C THR A 18 -7.32 6.54 1.84
N ASP A 19 -8.50 5.91 1.82
CA ASP A 19 -8.79 4.77 2.70
C ASP A 19 -8.00 3.50 2.33
N GLU A 20 -7.88 3.22 1.02
CA GLU A 20 -7.31 1.98 0.48
C GLU A 20 -6.32 2.24 -0.66
N VAL A 21 -5.23 1.48 -0.67
CA VAL A 21 -4.24 1.49 -1.75
C VAL A 21 -3.96 0.07 -2.21
N ARG A 22 -3.33 -0.08 -3.39
CA ARG A 22 -2.71 -1.35 -3.74
C ARG A 22 -1.22 -1.35 -3.42
N ILE A 23 -0.79 -2.38 -2.70
CA ILE A 23 0.63 -2.64 -2.51
C ILE A 23 1.10 -3.70 -3.50
N GLU A 24 2.10 -3.33 -4.28
CA GLU A 24 2.84 -4.22 -5.19
C GLU A 24 4.17 -4.60 -4.51
N PRO A 25 4.33 -5.85 -4.06
CA PRO A 25 5.60 -6.34 -3.54
C PRO A 25 6.65 -6.43 -4.65
N PRO A 26 7.94 -6.34 -4.31
CA PRO A 26 8.99 -6.55 -5.28
C PRO A 26 8.91 -7.96 -5.88
N SER A 27 9.15 -8.06 -7.18
CA SER A 27 9.12 -9.32 -7.91
C SER A 27 10.22 -10.25 -7.40
N ALA A 28 9.87 -11.50 -7.06
CA ALA A 28 10.87 -12.55 -6.85
C ALA A 28 11.18 -13.21 -8.19
N ASP A 29 12.47 -13.21 -8.56
CA ASP A 29 12.99 -14.05 -9.63
C ASP A 29 12.20 -13.92 -10.95
N GLY A 30 11.83 -12.69 -11.30
CA GLY A 30 11.08 -12.37 -12.52
C GLY A 30 9.59 -12.74 -12.49
N GLN A 31 9.06 -13.22 -11.36
CA GLN A 31 7.63 -13.47 -11.18
C GLN A 31 6.95 -12.30 -10.47
N PRO A 32 6.13 -11.49 -11.18
CA PRO A 32 5.38 -10.43 -10.55
C PRO A 32 4.32 -10.99 -9.62
N MET A 33 4.25 -10.44 -8.41
CA MET A 33 3.18 -10.77 -7.47
C MET A 33 2.00 -9.82 -7.71
N GLN A 34 0.79 -10.38 -7.75
CA GLN A 34 -0.44 -9.57 -7.90
C GLN A 34 -0.52 -8.53 -6.77
N PRO A 35 -0.71 -7.23 -7.10
CA PRO A 35 -0.91 -6.21 -6.09
C PRO A 35 -2.14 -6.50 -5.24
N VAL A 36 -2.06 -6.23 -3.93
CA VAL A 36 -3.17 -6.48 -3.00
C VAL A 36 -3.68 -5.17 -2.42
N ILE A 37 -4.99 -5.10 -2.17
CA ILE A 37 -5.63 -3.96 -1.52
C ILE A 37 -5.31 -3.99 -0.02
N ILE A 38 -4.93 -2.83 0.52
CA ILE A 38 -4.57 -2.65 1.93
C ILE A 38 -5.04 -1.27 2.40
N TRP A 39 -5.34 -1.13 3.69
CA TRP A 39 -5.72 0.16 4.27
C TRP A 39 -4.50 0.98 4.62
N VAL A 40 -4.52 2.27 4.30
CA VAL A 40 -3.49 3.23 4.71
C VAL A 40 -3.93 3.94 5.98
N VAL A 41 -2.96 4.25 6.85
CA VAL A 41 -3.17 5.05 8.05
C VAL A 41 -2.06 6.07 8.13
N VAL A 42 -2.40 7.35 8.18
CA VAL A 42 -1.44 8.44 8.41
C VAL A 42 -1.60 8.93 9.86
N LEU A 43 -0.48 9.03 10.57
CA LEU A 43 -0.41 9.54 11.93
C LEU A 43 0.33 10.89 11.95
N ASP A 44 -0.20 11.83 12.73
CA ASP A 44 0.36 13.17 12.94
C ASP A 44 0.69 13.94 11.64
N GLY A 45 -0.01 13.63 10.55
CA GLY A 45 0.19 14.25 9.23
C GLY A 45 1.55 13.95 8.58
N ARG A 46 2.27 12.89 9.00
CA ARG A 46 3.62 12.60 8.51
C ARG A 46 3.99 11.13 8.42
N ASP A 47 3.53 10.31 9.37
CA ASP A 47 4.00 8.94 9.51
C ASP A 47 2.97 7.99 8.87
N VAL A 48 3.37 7.31 7.79
CA VAL A 48 2.50 6.46 6.98
C VAL A 48 2.65 5.00 7.40
N TYR A 49 1.53 4.37 7.72
CA TYR A 49 1.40 2.97 8.06
C TYR A 49 0.38 2.28 7.16
N VAL A 50 0.38 0.95 7.19
CA VAL A 50 -0.66 0.14 6.54
C VAL A 50 -1.26 -0.85 7.52
N ARG A 51 -2.57 -1.09 7.40
CA ARG A 51 -3.28 -2.14 8.14
C ARG A 51 -3.64 -3.27 7.19
N SER A 52 -3.45 -4.51 7.61
CA SER A 52 -3.86 -5.68 6.84
C SER A 52 -4.58 -6.70 7.70
N TYR A 53 -5.62 -7.32 7.15
CA TYR A 53 -6.35 -8.40 7.81
C TYR A 53 -5.45 -9.60 8.17
N ARG A 54 -4.62 -10.06 7.22
CA ARG A 54 -3.67 -11.17 7.44
C ARG A 54 -2.35 -10.73 8.06
N GLY A 55 -2.09 -9.42 8.12
CA GLY A 55 -0.89 -8.83 8.72
C GLY A 55 0.40 -9.53 8.28
N VAL A 56 1.23 -9.87 9.26
CA VAL A 56 2.55 -10.50 9.08
C VAL A 56 2.52 -11.89 8.45
N LYS A 57 1.37 -12.56 8.45
CA LYS A 57 1.18 -13.90 7.84
C LYS A 57 0.88 -13.82 6.35
N SER A 58 0.70 -12.61 5.80
CA SER A 58 0.40 -12.42 4.40
C SER A 58 1.63 -12.64 3.51
N ARG A 59 1.42 -13.21 2.33
CA ARG A 59 2.51 -13.44 1.37
C ARG A 59 3.19 -12.15 0.93
N TRP A 60 2.44 -11.06 0.76
CA TRP A 60 2.97 -9.76 0.33
C TRP A 60 3.94 -9.19 1.37
N TYR A 61 3.60 -9.31 2.65
CA TYR A 61 4.44 -8.82 3.74
C TYR A 61 5.71 -9.66 3.88
N GLN A 62 5.58 -10.99 3.85
CA GLN A 62 6.72 -11.89 3.87
C GLN A 62 7.65 -11.67 2.67
N GLN A 63 7.09 -11.34 1.50
CA GLN A 63 7.85 -11.04 0.30
C GLN A 63 8.68 -9.76 0.44
N LEU A 64 8.09 -8.68 0.97
CA LEU A 64 8.82 -7.44 1.28
C LEU A 64 9.98 -7.68 2.25
N LEU A 65 9.78 -8.54 3.26
CA LEU A 65 10.84 -8.87 4.23
C LEU A 65 11.97 -9.71 3.64
N LYS A 66 11.69 -10.56 2.64
CA LYS A 66 12.70 -11.38 1.97
C LYS A 66 13.59 -10.57 1.03
N GLN A 67 13.12 -9.41 0.60
CA GLN A 67 13.80 -8.56 -0.38
C GLN A 67 13.95 -7.13 0.13
N PRO A 68 14.61 -6.89 1.28
CA PRO A 68 14.69 -5.57 1.89
C PRO A 68 15.40 -4.53 1.00
N GLN A 69 16.28 -4.98 0.10
CA GLN A 69 16.94 -4.14 -0.90
C GLN A 69 16.02 -3.70 -2.04
N HIS A 70 14.86 -4.35 -2.23
CA HIS A 70 13.89 -4.02 -3.27
C HIS A 70 12.65 -3.37 -2.65
N ARG A 71 12.37 -2.14 -3.04
CA ARG A 71 11.22 -1.38 -2.51
C ARG A 71 9.93 -1.86 -3.18
N GLY A 72 8.89 -2.10 -2.39
CA GLY A 72 7.52 -2.24 -2.89
C GLY A 72 6.97 -0.91 -3.38
N ARG A 73 5.89 -0.96 -4.15
CA ARG A 73 5.20 0.23 -4.68
C ARG A 73 3.79 0.33 -4.11
N LEU A 74 3.39 1.54 -3.76
CA LEU A 74 2.00 1.87 -3.44
C LEU A 74 1.36 2.51 -4.65
N HIS A 75 0.22 1.98 -5.05
CA HIS A 75 -0.63 2.55 -6.09
C HIS A 75 -1.80 3.21 -5.40
N VAL A 76 -1.84 4.54 -5.50
CA VAL A 76 -2.94 5.39 -5.06
C VAL A 76 -3.81 5.68 -6.28
N ASP A 77 -5.12 5.82 -6.08
CA ASP A 77 -6.19 5.89 -7.09
C ASP A 77 -6.61 4.57 -7.74
N GLN A 78 -7.78 4.12 -7.27
CA GLN A 78 -8.66 3.18 -7.91
C GLN A 78 -10.06 3.76 -7.89
N ARG A 79 -10.44 4.54 -8.91
CA ARG A 79 -11.81 5.03 -9.02
C ARG A 79 -12.75 3.83 -9.23
N ALA A 80 -13.45 3.41 -8.18
CA ALA A 80 -14.57 2.49 -8.26
C ALA A 80 -15.88 3.28 -8.15
N ILE A 81 -16.80 3.02 -9.09
CA ILE A 81 -18.11 3.67 -9.21
C ILE A 81 -19.14 2.85 -8.40
N PRO A 82 -20.06 3.48 -7.65
CA PRO A 82 -21.00 2.77 -6.79
C PRO A 82 -21.87 1.78 -7.56
N SER A 83 -22.03 0.57 -7.01
CA SER A 83 -23.13 -0.31 -7.39
C SER A 83 -24.43 0.22 -6.77
N ALA A 84 -25.38 0.66 -7.60
CA ALA A 84 -26.73 0.91 -7.15
C ALA A 84 -27.40 -0.41 -6.80
N GLN A 85 -27.75 -0.63 -5.53
CA GLN A 85 -28.65 -1.69 -5.12
C GLN A 85 -29.83 -1.02 -4.41
N SER A 86 -30.89 -0.79 -5.17
CA SER A 86 -32.21 -0.49 -4.63
C SER A 86 -33.20 -1.12 -5.59
N THR A 87 -33.79 -2.26 -5.22
CA THR A 87 -35.13 -2.64 -5.66
C THR A 87 -35.70 -3.70 -4.70
N THR A 88 -36.79 -3.30 -4.06
CA THR A 88 -38.00 -4.04 -3.60
C THR A 88 -37.85 -5.28 -2.72
#